data_AF-A0A444JXY7-F1
#
_entry.id   AF-A0A444JXY7-F1
#
_cell.length_a   1.000
_cell.length_b   1.000
_cell.length_c   1.000
_cell.angle_alpha   90.00
_cell.angle_beta   90.00
_cell.angle_gamma   90.00
#
_symmetry.space_group_name_H-M   'P 1'
#
loop_
_entity.id
_entity.type
_entity.pdbx_description
1 polymer ?
#
loop_
_entity_poly.entity_id
_entity_poly.type
_entity_poly.pdbx_seq_one_letter_code
_entity_poly.pdbx_strand_id
1 'polypeptide(L)'
;MTAVGGDPTDSASRGKYADRLDPELWEYIDKVNSWYPPEIVAAFIPEQRAVYGRMCVAFHQGRPEGVTASDGLVATGSHPIPVRRYRMAGKLEAAIVVYYHGGGFVLGDLDSHDDICAEICAGTGFEVVSADYRLAPEHLHPASFNDALAVFEWVAATSALPIVLCGESA
;
A
#
# COMPACT_ATOMS: atom_id res chain seq x y z
N MET A 1 21.47 16.14 -25.12
CA MET A 1 21.47 17.28 -24.19
C MET A 1 21.20 16.72 -22.82
N THR A 2 22.26 16.59 -22.03
CA THR A 2 22.25 16.09 -20.65
C THR A 2 21.52 17.09 -19.76
N ALA A 3 20.36 16.71 -19.24
CA ALA A 3 19.74 17.45 -18.14
C ALA A 3 20.67 17.32 -16.93
N VAL A 4 21.13 18.48 -16.44
CA VAL A 4 21.93 18.60 -15.23
C VAL A 4 21.01 18.25 -14.06
N GLY A 5 21.21 17.08 -13.46
CA GLY A 5 20.60 16.75 -12.17
C GLY A 5 21.11 17.77 -11.15
N GLY A 6 20.22 18.65 -10.70
CA GLY A 6 20.51 19.57 -9.61
C GLY A 6 20.80 18.79 -8.33
N ASP A 7 21.64 19.36 -7.47
CA ASP A 7 21.94 18.79 -6.16
C ASP A 7 20.63 18.69 -5.34
N PRO A 8 20.19 17.48 -4.93
CA PRO A 8 18.97 17.31 -4.15
C PRO A 8 19.01 18.02 -2.79
N THR A 9 20.18 18.49 -2.34
CA THR A 9 20.33 19.27 -1.10
C THR A 9 20.20 20.79 -1.29
N ASP A 10 20.06 21.29 -2.52
CA ASP A 10 19.88 22.72 -2.78
C ASP A 10 18.48 23.20 -2.40
N SER A 11 18.38 23.98 -1.33
CA SER A 11 17.11 24.59 -0.87
C SER A 11 16.40 25.42 -1.94
N ALA A 12 17.10 25.95 -2.95
CA ALA A 12 16.50 26.69 -4.04
C ALA A 12 15.68 25.80 -4.99
N SER A 13 15.89 24.48 -4.95
CA SER A 13 15.13 23.49 -5.74
C SER A 13 13.81 23.05 -5.09
N ARG A 14 13.57 23.41 -3.81
CA ARG A 14 12.45 22.94 -2.97
C ARG A 14 11.08 23.56 -3.31
N GLY A 15 11.04 24.47 -4.28
CA GLY A 15 9.79 25.01 -4.84
C GLY A 15 8.95 25.84 -3.86
N LYS A 16 7.65 25.99 -4.17
CA LYS A 16 6.72 26.90 -3.47
C LYS A 16 6.48 26.63 -1.98
N TYR A 17 6.97 25.50 -1.46
CA TYR A 17 6.76 25.07 -0.08
C TYR A 17 8.05 25.05 0.75
N ALA A 18 9.18 25.52 0.21
CA ALA A 18 10.49 25.49 0.86
C ALA A 18 10.45 25.94 2.33
N ASP A 19 9.81 27.09 2.60
CA ASP A 19 9.75 27.70 3.93
C ASP A 19 8.56 27.23 4.79
N ARG A 20 7.76 26.27 4.30
CA ARG A 20 6.54 25.79 4.98
C ARG A 20 6.68 24.39 5.58
N LEU A 21 7.71 23.65 5.19
CA LEU A 21 7.98 22.31 5.71
C LEU A 21 9.19 22.39 6.65
N ASP A 22 9.12 21.66 7.75
CA ASP A 22 10.24 21.56 8.67
C ASP A 22 11.43 20.80 8.04
N PRO A 23 12.64 20.96 8.58
CA PRO A 23 13.82 20.29 8.04
C PRO A 23 13.73 18.76 8.01
N GLU A 24 13.10 18.13 9.01
CA GLU A 24 13.00 16.67 9.09
C GLU A 24 12.10 16.11 7.98
N LEU A 25 10.99 16.81 7.69
CA LEU A 25 10.13 16.46 6.57
C LEU A 25 10.83 16.63 5.21
N TRP A 26 11.70 17.64 5.07
CA TRP A 26 12.52 17.76 3.87
C TRP A 26 13.52 16.62 3.72
N GLU A 27 14.22 16.22 4.80
CA GLU A 27 15.10 15.05 4.78
C GLU A 27 14.35 13.78 4.39
N TYR A 28 13.12 13.61 4.88
CA TYR A 28 12.25 12.51 4.49
C TYR A 28 11.89 12.55 3.00
N ILE A 29 11.50 13.71 2.47
CA ILE A 29 11.20 13.89 1.03
C ILE A 29 12.43 13.57 0.18
N ASP A 30 13.60 14.09 0.55
CA ASP A 30 14.85 13.86 -0.16
C ASP A 30 15.21 12.37 -0.16
N LYS A 31 14.99 11.69 0.98
CA LYS A 31 15.15 10.24 1.09
C LYS A 31 14.17 9.48 0.20
N VAL A 32 12.89 9.84 0.16
CA VAL A 32 11.88 9.22 -0.72
C VAL A 32 12.26 9.40 -2.19
N ASN A 33 12.63 10.62 -2.60
CA ASN A 33 13.04 10.92 -3.97
C ASN A 33 14.29 10.15 -4.42
N SER A 34 15.20 9.83 -3.49
CA SER A 34 16.38 8.98 -3.80
C SER A 34 16.01 7.56 -4.21
N TRP A 35 14.83 7.07 -3.83
CA TRP A 35 14.30 5.75 -4.19
C TRP A 35 13.27 5.83 -5.32
N TYR A 36 12.41 6.85 -5.30
CA TYR A 36 11.32 7.05 -6.26
C TYR A 36 11.45 8.45 -6.90
N PRO A 37 12.37 8.62 -7.84
CA PRO A 37 12.66 9.92 -8.43
C PRO A 37 11.48 10.39 -9.32
N PRO A 38 11.14 11.69 -9.36
CA PRO A 38 9.99 12.19 -10.09
C PRO A 38 9.92 11.80 -11.57
N GLU A 39 11.07 11.58 -12.20
CA GLU A 39 11.18 11.18 -13.61
C GLU A 39 10.61 9.78 -13.89
N ILE A 40 10.44 8.95 -12.85
CA ILE A 40 9.94 7.59 -13.00
C ILE A 40 8.53 7.53 -13.62
N VAL A 41 7.74 8.60 -13.46
CA VAL A 41 6.39 8.70 -14.03
C VAL A 41 6.38 8.63 -15.57
N ALA A 42 7.51 8.89 -16.22
CA ALA A 42 7.66 8.80 -17.67
C ALA A 42 8.08 7.40 -18.16
N ALA A 43 8.45 6.49 -17.25
CA ALA A 43 8.85 5.13 -17.58
C ALA A 43 7.64 4.23 -17.90
N PHE A 44 7.90 3.04 -18.44
CA PHE A 44 6.85 2.04 -18.63
C PHE A 44 6.38 1.46 -17.27
N ILE A 45 5.11 1.07 -17.20
CA ILE A 45 4.47 0.60 -15.95
C ILE A 45 5.25 -0.49 -15.20
N PRO A 46 5.83 -1.53 -15.84
CA PRO A 46 6.63 -2.52 -15.12
C PRO A 46 7.84 -1.93 -14.39
N GLU A 47 8.48 -0.91 -14.98
CA GLU A 47 9.61 -0.22 -14.35
C GLU A 47 9.15 0.65 -13.18
N GLN A 48 8.02 1.35 -13.33
CA GLN A 48 7.41 2.12 -12.24
C GLN A 48 7.07 1.22 -11.04
N ARG A 49 6.44 0.07 -11.28
CA ARG A 49 6.13 -0.93 -10.24
C ARG A 49 7.40 -1.45 -9.56
N ALA A 50 8.44 -1.77 -10.34
CA ALA A 50 9.70 -2.26 -9.79
C ALA A 50 10.42 -1.21 -8.93
N VAL A 51 10.39 0.07 -9.32
CA VAL A 51 10.96 1.17 -8.52
C VAL A 51 10.15 1.40 -7.25
N TYR A 52 8.82 1.43 -7.36
CA TYR A 52 7.92 1.55 -6.21
C TYR A 52 8.13 0.41 -5.20
N GLY A 53 8.19 -0.84 -5.66
CA GLY A 53 8.46 -1.98 -4.79
C GLY A 53 9.81 -1.92 -4.08
N ARG A 54 10.87 -1.47 -4.77
CA ARG A 54 12.19 -1.27 -4.13
C ARG A 54 12.15 -0.16 -3.07
N MET A 55 11.43 0.92 -3.33
CA MET A 55 11.19 1.97 -2.34
C MET A 55 10.47 1.37 -1.12
N CYS A 56 9.35 0.67 -1.30
CA CYS A 56 8.62 0.07 -0.18
C CYS A 56 9.49 -0.88 0.65
N VAL A 57 10.29 -1.74 0.02
CA VAL A 57 11.26 -2.60 0.74
C VAL A 57 12.28 -1.78 1.54
N ALA A 58 12.76 -0.65 1.02
CA ALA A 58 13.73 0.20 1.71
C ALA A 58 13.14 0.95 2.92
N PHE A 59 11.83 1.18 2.93
CA PHE A 59 11.12 1.84 4.02
C PHE A 59 10.38 0.87 4.94
N HIS A 60 10.31 -0.42 4.59
CA HIS A 60 9.61 -1.45 5.37
C HIS A 60 10.15 -1.52 6.81
N GLN A 61 9.25 -1.42 7.79
CA GLN A 61 9.63 -1.42 9.22
C GLN A 61 9.51 -2.80 9.89
N GLY A 62 9.10 -3.83 9.14
CA GLY A 62 8.77 -5.13 9.72
C GLY A 62 7.36 -5.17 10.27
N ARG A 63 7.01 -6.31 10.89
CA ARG A 63 5.72 -6.50 11.55
C ARG A 63 5.90 -6.36 13.06
N PRO A 64 5.00 -5.68 13.78
CA PRO A 64 5.03 -5.65 15.24
C PRO A 64 5.02 -7.03 15.89
N GLU A 65 5.60 -7.13 17.08
CA GLU A 65 5.62 -8.38 17.84
C GLU A 65 4.19 -8.90 18.09
N GLY A 66 3.99 -10.19 17.88
CA GLY A 66 2.69 -10.85 18.05
C GLY A 66 1.76 -10.77 16.83
N VAL A 67 2.08 -9.97 15.81
CA VAL A 67 1.35 -9.98 14.54
C VAL A 67 1.83 -11.15 13.69
N THR A 68 0.86 -11.95 13.23
CA THR A 68 1.08 -13.02 12.25
C THR A 68 0.36 -12.67 10.96
N ALA A 69 0.92 -13.05 9.81
CA ALA A 69 0.26 -12.88 8.53
C ALA A 69 0.18 -14.23 7.79
N SER A 70 -0.93 -14.43 7.06
CA SER A 70 -1.16 -15.61 6.24
C SER A 70 -1.82 -15.23 4.92
N ASP A 71 -1.28 -15.74 3.82
CA ASP A 71 -1.81 -15.50 2.48
C ASP A 71 -2.93 -16.49 2.16
N GLY A 72 -3.86 -16.04 1.32
CA GLY A 72 -4.99 -16.82 0.87
C GLY A 72 -5.57 -16.30 -0.43
N LEU A 73 -6.67 -16.92 -0.85
CA LEU A 73 -7.39 -16.54 -2.06
C LEU A 73 -8.88 -16.41 -1.75
N VAL A 74 -9.48 -15.31 -2.18
CA VAL A 74 -10.93 -15.16 -2.27
C VAL A 74 -11.36 -15.66 -3.65
N ALA A 75 -12.14 -16.73 -3.69
CA ALA A 75 -12.67 -17.26 -4.93
C ALA A 75 -13.78 -16.35 -5.47
N THR A 76 -13.63 -15.86 -6.69
CA THR A 76 -14.75 -15.25 -7.45
C THR A 76 -15.18 -16.18 -8.58
N GLY A 77 -16.32 -15.89 -9.22
CA GLY A 77 -16.78 -16.64 -10.38
C GLY A 77 -15.91 -16.50 -11.64
N SER A 78 -14.93 -15.59 -11.65
CA SER A 78 -14.09 -15.31 -12.83
C SER A 78 -12.59 -15.53 -12.60
N HIS A 79 -12.08 -15.17 -11.42
CA HIS A 79 -10.67 -15.29 -11.04
C HIS A 79 -10.52 -15.28 -9.51
N PRO A 80 -9.48 -15.89 -8.93
CA PRO A 80 -9.20 -15.72 -7.51
C PRO A 80 -8.58 -14.34 -7.25
N ILE A 81 -8.90 -13.73 -6.11
CA ILE A 81 -8.28 -12.49 -5.63
C ILE A 81 -7.35 -12.86 -4.47
N PRO A 82 -6.02 -12.65 -4.59
CA PRO A 82 -5.11 -12.86 -3.48
C PRO A 82 -5.43 -11.92 -2.32
N VAL A 83 -5.32 -12.43 -1.10
CA VAL A 83 -5.47 -11.65 0.12
C VAL A 83 -4.39 -12.03 1.13
N ARG A 84 -3.96 -11.06 1.94
CA ARG A 84 -3.14 -11.33 3.12
C ARG A 84 -3.93 -10.96 4.37
N ARG A 85 -4.00 -11.90 5.31
CA ARG A 85 -4.71 -11.73 6.58
C ARG A 85 -3.72 -11.56 7.72
N TYR A 86 -3.91 -10.54 8.54
CA TYR A 86 -3.08 -10.21 9.70
C TYR A 86 -3.87 -10.41 10.98
N ARG A 87 -3.28 -11.10 11.95
CA ARG A 87 -3.89 -11.37 13.26
C ARG A 87 -2.90 -11.14 14.39
N MET A 88 -3.39 -10.53 15.47
CA MET A 88 -2.66 -10.35 16.71
C MET A 88 -2.87 -11.56 17.63
N ALA A 89 -1.78 -12.22 18.03
CA ALA A 89 -1.83 -13.38 18.90
C ALA A 89 -2.50 -13.07 20.25
N GLY A 90 -3.34 -14.00 20.73
CA GLY A 90 -3.98 -13.89 22.05
C GLY A 90 -5.07 -12.82 22.16
N LYS A 91 -5.49 -12.21 21.05
CA LYS A 91 -6.64 -11.29 21.00
C LYS A 91 -7.84 -11.95 20.35
N LEU A 92 -9.01 -11.71 20.92
CA LEU A 92 -10.27 -12.03 20.26
C LEU A 92 -10.63 -10.86 19.34
N GLU A 93 -10.85 -11.14 18.07
CA GLU A 93 -11.17 -10.13 17.06
C GLU A 93 -12.54 -9.52 17.37
N ALA A 94 -12.59 -8.20 17.55
CA ALA A 94 -13.84 -7.46 17.79
C ALA A 94 -14.41 -6.85 16.50
N ALA A 95 -13.61 -6.74 15.44
CA ALA A 95 -13.96 -6.27 14.11
C ALA A 95 -12.93 -6.80 13.09
N ILE A 96 -13.26 -6.69 11.81
CA ILE A 96 -12.36 -7.00 10.69
C ILE A 96 -12.17 -5.72 9.87
N VAL A 97 -10.91 -5.35 9.64
CA VAL A 97 -10.54 -4.30 8.69
C VAL A 97 -10.36 -4.94 7.32
N VAL A 98 -11.07 -4.45 6.30
CA VAL A 98 -10.73 -4.75 4.90
C VAL A 98 -9.91 -3.59 4.37
N TYR A 99 -8.69 -3.90 3.96
CA TYR A 99 -7.69 -2.93 3.53
C TYR A 99 -7.49 -2.99 2.02
N TYR A 100 -7.52 -1.81 1.38
CA TYR A 100 -7.20 -1.65 -0.03
C TYR A 100 -5.99 -0.74 -0.15
N HIS A 101 -4.90 -1.28 -0.68
CA HIS A 101 -3.66 -0.55 -0.81
C HIS A 101 -3.75 0.60 -1.83
N GLY A 102 -2.85 1.56 -1.70
CA GLY A 102 -2.66 2.64 -2.65
C GLY A 102 -1.67 2.28 -3.76
N GLY A 103 -1.54 3.21 -4.71
CA GLY A 103 -0.69 3.08 -5.89
C GLY A 103 -1.29 3.66 -7.18
N GLY A 104 -2.35 4.45 -7.07
CA GLY A 104 -3.10 5.01 -8.20
C GLY A 104 -3.81 3.94 -9.03
N PHE A 105 -4.19 2.80 -8.43
CA PHE A 105 -4.63 1.58 -9.13
C PHE A 105 -3.61 0.98 -10.12
N VAL A 106 -2.35 1.46 -10.11
CA VAL A 106 -1.30 1.06 -11.07
C VAL A 106 -0.13 0.40 -10.35
N LEU A 107 0.16 0.83 -9.13
CA LEU A 107 1.26 0.38 -8.29
C LEU A 107 0.71 -0.32 -7.04
N GLY A 108 1.63 -0.88 -6.26
CA GLY A 108 1.33 -1.53 -4.99
C GLY A 108 0.88 -2.97 -5.13
N ASP A 109 1.01 -3.70 -4.04
CA ASP A 109 0.60 -5.09 -3.85
C ASP A 109 0.51 -5.38 -2.33
N LEU A 110 0.35 -6.67 -1.98
CA LEU A 110 0.32 -7.12 -0.59
C LEU A 110 1.65 -6.89 0.17
N ASP A 111 2.78 -6.92 -0.53
CA ASP A 111 4.10 -6.78 0.10
C ASP A 111 4.46 -5.31 0.31
N SER A 112 4.04 -4.42 -0.61
CA SER A 112 4.36 -3.00 -0.55
C SER A 112 3.65 -2.25 0.60
N HIS A 113 2.61 -2.84 1.18
CA HIS A 113 1.83 -2.29 2.31
C HIS A 113 1.74 -3.26 3.50
N ASP A 114 2.68 -4.21 3.58
CA ASP A 114 2.68 -5.28 4.57
C ASP A 114 2.80 -4.75 6.01
N ASP A 115 3.73 -3.83 6.24
CA ASP A 115 3.97 -3.22 7.55
C ASP A 115 2.84 -2.27 7.94
N ILE A 116 2.25 -1.51 7.02
CA ILE A 116 1.07 -0.68 7.29
C ILE A 116 -0.10 -1.55 7.79
N CYS A 117 -0.39 -2.66 7.11
CA CYS A 117 -1.45 -3.58 7.54
C CYS A 117 -1.14 -4.22 8.90
N ALA A 118 0.13 -4.58 9.14
CA ALA A 118 0.57 -5.16 10.40
C ALA A 118 0.48 -4.16 11.57
N GLU A 119 0.83 -2.89 11.34
CA GLU A 119 0.69 -1.79 12.31
C GLU A 119 -0.78 -1.50 12.62
N ILE A 120 -1.66 -1.49 11.62
CA ILE A 120 -3.12 -1.37 11.84
C ILE A 120 -3.62 -2.52 12.70
N CYS A 121 -3.21 -3.77 12.39
CA CYS A 121 -3.57 -4.94 13.18
C CYS A 121 -3.09 -4.82 14.64
N ALA A 122 -1.85 -4.38 14.85
CA ALA A 122 -1.27 -4.22 16.18
C ALA A 122 -1.93 -3.10 16.99
N GLY A 123 -2.15 -1.93 16.38
CA GLY A 123 -2.70 -0.76 17.03
C GLY A 123 -4.19 -0.91 17.38
N THR A 124 -4.95 -1.63 16.56
CA THR A 124 -6.40 -1.84 16.77
C THR A 124 -6.72 -3.14 17.50
N GLY A 125 -5.88 -4.16 17.37
CA GLY A 125 -6.17 -5.54 17.77
C GLY A 125 -7.20 -6.24 16.87
N PHE A 126 -7.60 -5.61 15.76
CA PHE A 126 -8.54 -6.19 14.79
C PHE A 126 -7.80 -7.07 13.78
N GLU A 127 -8.51 -8.05 13.20
CA GLU A 127 -7.99 -8.72 12.01
C GLU A 127 -7.96 -7.71 10.85
N VAL A 128 -6.90 -7.76 10.05
CA VAL A 128 -6.80 -6.99 8.80
C VAL A 128 -6.77 -7.97 7.63
N VAL A 129 -7.62 -7.76 6.63
CA VAL A 129 -7.64 -8.49 5.36
C VAL A 129 -7.26 -7.50 4.26
N SER A 130 -6.02 -7.59 3.77
CA SER A 130 -5.55 -6.79 2.64
C SER A 130 -5.85 -7.49 1.33
N ALA A 131 -6.38 -6.75 0.34
CA ALA A 131 -6.78 -7.26 -0.95
C ALA A 131 -5.78 -6.89 -2.06
N ASP A 132 -5.34 -7.89 -2.83
CA ASP A 132 -4.48 -7.74 -4.01
C ASP A 132 -5.35 -7.59 -5.26
N TYR A 133 -6.01 -6.43 -5.39
CA TYR A 133 -6.95 -6.19 -6.48
C TYR A 133 -6.22 -6.00 -7.82
N ARG A 134 -6.91 -6.30 -8.93
CA ARG A 134 -6.32 -6.12 -10.27
C ARG A 134 -5.97 -4.67 -10.59
N LEU A 135 -4.79 -4.47 -11.18
CA LEU A 135 -4.24 -3.15 -11.49
C LEU A 135 -4.45 -2.75 -12.95
N ALA A 136 -4.54 -1.44 -13.17
CA ALA A 136 -4.39 -0.80 -14.47
C ALA A 136 -2.90 -0.76 -14.87
N PRO A 137 -2.58 -0.73 -16.18
CA PRO A 137 -3.49 -0.65 -17.33
C PRO A 137 -4.04 -2.00 -17.83
N GLU A 138 -3.57 -3.12 -17.28
CA GLU A 138 -3.99 -4.47 -17.72
C GLU A 138 -5.48 -4.71 -17.45
N HIS A 139 -5.98 -4.14 -16.35
CA HIS A 139 -7.37 -4.26 -15.93
C HIS A 139 -7.94 -2.87 -15.64
N LEU A 140 -8.59 -2.29 -16.64
CA LEU A 140 -9.22 -0.98 -16.52
C LEU A 140 -10.44 -1.03 -15.59
N HIS A 141 -10.86 0.15 -15.11
CA HIS A 141 -12.09 0.30 -14.35
C HIS A 141 -13.27 -0.39 -15.07
N PRO A 142 -14.12 -1.16 -14.37
CA PRO A 142 -14.25 -1.29 -12.91
C PRO A 142 -13.50 -2.48 -12.27
N ALA A 143 -12.43 -3.02 -12.88
CA ALA A 143 -11.80 -4.25 -12.39
C ALA A 143 -11.34 -4.20 -10.91
N SER A 144 -10.51 -3.22 -10.54
CA SER A 144 -10.04 -3.04 -9.15
C SER A 144 -11.19 -2.90 -8.16
N PHE A 145 -12.20 -2.10 -8.52
CA PHE A 145 -13.40 -1.88 -7.70
C PHE A 145 -14.19 -3.18 -7.49
N ASN A 146 -14.38 -3.97 -8.55
CA ASN A 146 -15.10 -5.24 -8.46
C ASN A 146 -14.36 -6.24 -7.57
N ASP A 147 -13.03 -6.25 -7.61
CA ASP A 147 -12.23 -7.14 -6.76
C ASP A 147 -12.29 -6.70 -5.30
N ALA A 148 -12.15 -5.40 -5.04
CA ALA A 148 -12.30 -4.82 -3.71
C ALA A 148 -13.69 -5.16 -3.11
N LEU A 149 -14.76 -4.96 -3.90
CA LEU A 149 -16.12 -5.30 -3.48
C LEU A 149 -16.27 -6.79 -3.21
N ALA A 150 -15.71 -7.66 -4.05
CA ALA A 150 -15.78 -9.10 -3.85
C ALA A 150 -15.08 -9.56 -2.55
N VAL A 151 -13.96 -8.94 -2.18
CA VAL A 151 -13.29 -9.22 -0.90
C VAL A 151 -14.14 -8.75 0.28
N PHE A 152 -14.74 -7.56 0.21
CA PHE A 152 -15.69 -7.09 1.22
C PHE A 152 -16.88 -8.05 1.39
N GLU A 153 -17.53 -8.44 0.29
CA GLU A 153 -18.66 -9.35 0.30
C GLU A 153 -18.28 -10.72 0.87
N TRP A 154 -17.07 -11.22 0.55
CA TRP A 154 -16.54 -12.44 1.12
C TRP A 154 -16.36 -12.34 2.64
N VAL A 155 -15.79 -11.25 3.16
CA VAL A 155 -15.66 -11.03 4.61
C VAL A 155 -17.05 -10.96 5.27
N ALA A 156 -17.97 -10.21 4.68
CA ALA A 156 -19.34 -10.07 5.19
C ALA A 156 -20.13 -11.38 5.20
N ALA A 157 -19.84 -12.30 4.26
CA ALA A 157 -20.47 -13.61 4.21
C ALA A 157 -19.84 -14.64 5.17
N THR A 158 -18.58 -14.45 5.58
CA THR A 158 -17.82 -15.44 6.36
C THR A 158 -17.63 -15.06 7.82
N SER A 159 -17.95 -13.82 8.21
CA SER A 159 -17.86 -13.34 9.58
C SER A 159 -19.10 -12.56 10.00
N ALA A 160 -19.48 -12.69 11.27
CA ALA A 160 -20.52 -11.88 11.90
C ALA A 160 -19.97 -10.62 12.60
N LEU A 161 -18.64 -10.43 12.56
CA LEU A 161 -18.00 -9.27 13.18
C LEU A 161 -18.29 -7.98 12.39
N PRO A 162 -18.31 -6.82 13.05
CA PRO A 162 -18.31 -5.53 12.37
C PRO A 162 -17.15 -5.41 11.37
N ILE A 163 -17.41 -4.77 10.24
CA ILE A 163 -16.41 -4.52 9.19
C ILE A 163 -16.05 -3.05 9.16
N VAL A 164 -14.74 -2.76 9.09
CA VAL A 164 -14.18 -1.43 8.86
C VAL A 164 -13.52 -1.44 7.49
N LEU A 165 -13.92 -0.53 6.60
CA LEU A 165 -13.21 -0.32 5.34
C LEU A 165 -12.07 0.68 5.56
N CYS A 166 -10.88 0.32 5.09
CA CYS A 166 -9.67 1.14 5.22
C CYS A 166 -8.86 1.08 3.92
N GLY A 167 -8.07 2.12 3.68
CA GLY A 167 -7.19 2.24 2.53
C GLY A 167 -6.66 3.66 2.42
N GLU A 168 -5.62 3.81 1.63
CA GLU A 168 -4.88 5.05 1.44
C GLU A 168 -4.74 5.36 -0.05
N SER A 169 -5.01 6.61 -0.41
CA SER A 169 -4.99 7.05 -1.79
C SER A 169 -5.98 6.29 -2.70
N ALA A 170 -5.50 5.32 -3.48
CA ALA A 170 -6.21 4.65 -4.58
C ALA A 170 -5.38 3.51 -5.14
#